data_AF-A0A2K3NZW1-F1
#
_entry.id   AF-A0A2K3NZW1-F1
#
_cell.length_a   1.000
_cell.length_b   1.000
_cell.length_c   1.000
_cell.angle_alpha   90.00
_cell.angle_beta   90.00
_cell.angle_gamma   90.00
#
_symmetry.space_group_name_H-M   'P 1'
#
loop_
_entity.id
_entity.type
_entity.pdbx_description
1 polymer ?
#
loop_
_entity_poly.entity_id
_entity_poly.type
_entity_poly.pdbx_seq_one_letter_code
_entity_poly.pdbx_strand_id
1 'polypeptide(L)'
;GEVIFEKYSLEYGTDCLELHVGAVQPGERAIVIDDLVATGGTLSAGIRLLERAGAEVVECACVIGVPEVKGRCKLLGKPLYVLVEPRQVDQCF
;
A
#
# COMPACT_ATOMS: atom_id res chain seq x y z
N GLY A 1 16.17 11.10 -12.16
CA GLY A 1 17.23 10.10 -12.31
C GLY A 1 16.62 8.82 -12.84
N GLU A 2 17.32 7.69 -12.72
CA GLU A 2 16.80 6.37 -13.09
C GLU A 2 15.74 5.91 -12.08
N VAL A 3 14.67 5.27 -12.54
CA VAL A 3 13.57 4.80 -11.70
C VAL A 3 13.20 3.36 -12.06
N ILE A 4 12.72 2.62 -11.06
CA ILE A 4 11.91 1.41 -11.28
C ILE A 4 10.45 1.76 -11.08
N PHE A 5 9.55 1.07 -11.78
CA PHE A 5 8.12 1.37 -11.71
C PHE A 5 7.28 0.12 -11.49
N GLU A 6 6.08 0.30 -10.95
CA GLU A 6 5.09 -0.74 -10.71
C GLU A 6 3.71 -0.20 -11.12
N LYS A 7 3.09 -0.89 -12.08
CA LYS A 7 1.73 -0.57 -12.53
C LYS A 7 0.71 -1.29 -11.65
N TYR A 8 -0.41 -0.64 -11.37
CA TYR A 8 -1.52 -1.24 -10.64
C TYR A 8 -2.86 -0.84 -11.25
N SER A 9 -3.85 -1.71 -11.09
CA SER A 9 -5.18 -1.54 -11.68
C SER A 9 -6.06 -0.61 -10.84
N LEU A 10 -6.82 0.24 -11.53
CA LEU A 10 -7.93 1.02 -10.99
C LEU A 10 -9.25 0.44 -11.50
N GLU A 11 -10.38 0.97 -11.04
CA GLU A 11 -11.71 0.61 -11.58
C GLU A 11 -11.81 0.92 -13.08
N TYR A 12 -11.24 2.07 -13.48
CA TYR A 12 -11.19 2.51 -14.88
C TYR A 12 -9.75 2.86 -15.26
N GLY A 13 -8.95 1.84 -15.52
CA GLY A 13 -7.61 1.99 -16.09
C GLY A 13 -6.50 1.42 -15.22
N THR A 14 -5.30 1.96 -15.43
CA THR A 14 -4.10 1.58 -14.68
C THR A 14 -3.36 2.83 -14.30
N ASP A 15 -2.75 2.81 -13.12
CA ASP A 15 -1.83 3.85 -12.67
C ASP A 15 -0.45 3.24 -12.40
N CYS A 16 0.53 4.07 -12.08
CA CYS A 16 1.93 3.69 -11.96
C CYS A 16 2.61 4.42 -10.79
N LEU A 17 3.28 3.66 -9.92
CA LEU A 17 4.22 4.23 -8.95
C LEU A 17 5.65 4.06 -9.45
N GLU A 18 6.51 5.02 -9.13
CA GLU A 18 7.93 5.02 -9.45
C GLU A 18 8.77 5.18 -8.18
N LEU A 19 9.91 4.48 -8.13
CA LEU A 19 10.91 4.58 -7.08
C LEU A 19 12.27 4.86 -7.70
N HIS A 20 12.96 5.90 -7.20
CA HIS A 20 14.30 6.24 -7.65
C HIS A 20 15.28 5.11 -7.34
N VAL A 21 16.13 4.76 -8.32
CA VAL A 21 17.16 3.74 -8.12
C VAL A 21 18.14 4.21 -7.04
N GLY A 22 18.37 3.37 -6.03
CA GLY A 22 19.21 3.69 -4.88
C GLY A 22 18.52 4.49 -3.78
N ALA A 23 17.20 4.69 -3.84
CA ALA A 23 16.42 5.32 -2.76
C ALA A 23 16.44 4.52 -1.45
N VAL A 24 16.66 3.20 -1.54
CA VAL A 24 16.85 2.29 -0.42
C VAL A 24 18.02 1.36 -0.71
N GLN A 25 18.63 0.82 0.34
CA GLN A 25 19.68 -0.19 0.27
C GLN A 25 19.14 -1.58 0.59
N PRO A 26 19.73 -2.66 0.02
CA PRO A 26 19.34 -4.02 0.35
C PRO A 26 19.40 -4.32 1.85
N GLY A 27 18.34 -4.93 2.39
CA GLY A 27 18.22 -5.27 3.80
C GLY A 27 17.69 -4.15 4.71
N GLU A 28 17.49 -2.93 4.19
CA GLU A 28 16.80 -1.88 4.95
C GLU A 28 15.35 -2.28 5.23
N ARG A 29 14.87 -1.96 6.44
CA ARG A 29 13.51 -2.26 6.86
C ARG A 29 12.63 -1.04 6.60
N ALA A 30 11.50 -1.25 5.93
CA ALA A 30 10.60 -0.17 5.53
C ALA A 30 9.15 -0.44 5.98
N ILE A 31 8.44 0.65 6.33
CA ILE A 31 6.99 0.66 6.50
C ILE A 31 6.41 1.51 5.38
N VAL A 32 5.37 1.01 4.70
CA VAL A 32 4.65 1.79 3.68
C VAL A 32 3.46 2.47 4.35
N ILE A 33 3.43 3.80 4.30
CA ILE A 33 2.39 4.62 4.95
C ILE A 33 1.65 5.41 3.89
N ASP A 34 0.32 5.43 3.98
CA ASP A 34 -0.55 6.27 3.14
C ASP A 34 -1.63 6.94 4.01
N ASP A 35 -2.28 7.97 3.50
CA ASP A 35 -3.34 8.65 4.25
C ASP A 35 -4.63 7.80 4.33
N LEU A 36 -5.03 7.20 3.21
CA LEU A 36 -6.27 6.44 3.07
C LEU A 36 -6.04 5.14 2.30
N VAL A 37 -6.60 4.04 2.80
CA VAL A 37 -6.62 2.75 2.09
C VAL A 37 -8.02 2.38 1.63
N ALA A 38 -8.17 2.20 0.31
CA ALA A 38 -9.35 1.63 -0.35
C ALA A 38 -9.05 0.24 -0.90
N THR A 39 -8.78 0.07 -2.20
CA THR A 39 -8.47 -1.28 -2.71
C THR A 39 -7.16 -1.86 -2.16
N GLY A 40 -6.27 -0.99 -1.67
CA GLY A 40 -4.90 -1.33 -1.27
C GLY A 40 -3.92 -1.42 -2.43
N GLY A 41 -4.32 -1.00 -3.64
CA GLY A 41 -3.49 -1.03 -4.84
C GLY A 41 -2.19 -0.24 -4.70
N THR A 42 -2.28 1.02 -4.25
CA THR A 42 -1.13 1.91 -4.06
C THR A 42 -0.13 1.33 -3.06
N LEU A 43 -0.59 0.94 -1.86
CA LEU A 43 0.25 0.28 -0.85
C LEU A 43 0.91 -0.99 -1.41
N SER A 44 0.16 -1.83 -2.12
CA SER A 44 0.68 -3.06 -2.72
C SER A 44 1.76 -2.79 -3.78
N ALA A 45 1.59 -1.74 -4.59
CA ALA A 45 2.60 -1.32 -5.55
C ALA A 45 3.87 -0.81 -4.84
N GLY A 46 3.71 -0.03 -3.76
CA GLY A 46 4.81 0.40 -2.89
C GLY A 46 5.59 -0.77 -2.27
N ILE A 47 4.89 -1.81 -1.77
CA ILE A 47 5.53 -3.03 -1.26
C ILE A 47 6.41 -3.65 -2.34
N ARG A 48 5.86 -3.86 -3.54
CA ARG A 48 6.58 -4.51 -4.65
C ARG A 48 7.81 -3.72 -5.09
N LEU A 49 7.72 -2.39 -5.16
CA LEU A 49 8.86 -1.55 -5.51
C LEU A 49 9.98 -1.65 -4.49
N LEU A 50 9.66 -1.56 -3.21
CA LEU A 50 10.64 -1.64 -2.13
C LEU A 50 11.29 -3.02 -2.06
N GLU A 51 10.51 -4.11 -2.16
CA GLU A 51 11.04 -5.47 -2.16
C GLU A 51 11.91 -5.74 -3.40
N ARG A 52 11.54 -5.23 -4.58
CA ARG A 52 12.39 -5.30 -5.79
C ARG A 52 13.68 -4.50 -5.67
N ALA A 53 13.67 -3.41 -4.89
CA ALA A 53 14.86 -2.63 -4.56
C ALA A 53 15.72 -3.29 -3.44
N GLY A 54 15.27 -4.42 -2.88
CA GLY A 54 16.00 -5.19 -1.88
C GLY A 54 15.66 -4.83 -0.43
N ALA A 55 14.72 -3.93 -0.17
CA ALA A 55 14.27 -3.61 1.17
C ALA A 55 13.31 -4.68 1.72
N GLU A 56 13.30 -4.85 3.04
CA GLU A 56 12.34 -5.67 3.75
C GLU A 56 11.15 -4.80 4.18
N VAL A 57 10.00 -4.96 3.52
CA VAL A 57 8.78 -4.30 3.97
C VAL A 57 8.21 -5.06 5.16
N VAL A 58 8.08 -4.39 6.30
CA VAL A 58 7.69 -5.02 7.57
C VAL A 58 6.19 -4.90 7.83
N GLU A 59 5.58 -3.79 7.41
CA GLU A 59 4.18 -3.45 7.66
C GLU A 59 3.68 -2.37 6.68
N CYS A 60 2.37 -2.28 6.52
CA CYS A 60 1.69 -1.13 5.95
C CYS A 60 0.82 -0.44 7.00
N ALA A 61 0.71 0.89 6.93
CA ALA A 61 -0.16 1.64 7.82
C ALA A 61 -0.94 2.74 7.07
N CYS A 62 -2.18 2.96 7.46
CA CYS A 62 -2.99 4.07 6.98
C CYS A 62 -3.69 4.83 8.10
N VAL A 63 -3.97 6.10 7.85
CA VAL A 63 -4.75 6.90 8.80
C VAL A 63 -6.23 6.51 8.70
N ILE A 64 -6.77 6.37 7.49
CA ILE A 64 -8.20 6.12 7.25
C ILE A 64 -8.39 4.84 6.42
N GLY A 65 -9.33 3.99 6.84
CA GLY A 65 -9.84 2.90 6.00
C GLY A 65 -11.27 3.20 5.55
N VAL A 66 -11.62 2.85 4.31
CA VAL A 66 -13.00 2.85 3.81
C VAL A 66 -13.70 1.50 4.04
N PRO A 67 -15.04 1.42 4.06
CA PRO A 67 -15.77 0.20 4.44
C PRO A 67 -15.33 -1.10 3.75
N GLU A 68 -14.87 -1.01 2.51
CA GLU A 68 -14.37 -2.12 1.70
C GLU A 68 -13.10 -2.77 2.27
N VAL A 69 -12.32 -2.05 3.11
CA VAL A 69 -11.14 -2.60 3.81
C VAL A 69 -11.45 -3.09 5.21
N LYS A 70 -12.69 -2.96 5.69
CA LYS A 70 -13.04 -3.36 7.05
C LYS A 70 -12.69 -4.83 7.28
N GLY A 71 -11.92 -5.10 8.33
CA GLY A 71 -11.47 -6.45 8.70
C GLY A 71 -10.30 -7.00 7.86
N ARG A 72 -9.77 -6.22 6.91
CA ARG A 72 -8.54 -6.60 6.20
C ARG A 72 -7.32 -6.30 7.07
N CYS A 73 -6.68 -7.35 7.59
CA CYS A 73 -5.50 -7.19 8.46
C CYS A 73 -4.17 -7.33 7.72
N LYS A 74 -4.16 -7.65 6.42
CA LYS A 74 -2.94 -7.88 5.65
C LYS A 74 -3.03 -7.45 4.19
N LEU A 75 -1.90 -7.02 3.63
CA LEU A 75 -1.68 -6.77 2.20
C LEU A 75 -0.41 -7.51 1.75
N LEU A 76 -0.52 -8.37 0.73
CA LEU A 76 0.59 -9.21 0.23
C LEU A 76 1.33 -9.98 1.36
N GLY A 77 0.59 -10.42 2.39
CA GLY A 77 1.14 -11.13 3.55
C GLY A 77 1.73 -10.23 4.64
N LYS A 78 1.89 -8.91 4.39
CA LYS A 78 2.33 -7.91 5.38
C LYS A 78 1.16 -7.44 6.24
N PRO A 79 1.35 -7.17 7.54
CA PRO A 79 0.32 -6.55 8.37
C PRO A 79 -0.15 -5.21 7.80
N LEU A 80 -1.42 -4.89 8.01
CA LEU A 80 -2.02 -3.59 7.71
C LEU A 80 -2.61 -3.00 9.00
N TYR A 81 -2.07 -1.86 9.43
CA TYR A 81 -2.62 -1.06 10.52
C TYR A 81 -3.48 0.08 9.96
N VAL A 82 -4.66 0.32 10.54
CA VAL A 82 -5.53 1.45 10.17
C VAL A 82 -5.92 2.21 11.44
N LEU A 83 -5.60 3.50 11.51
CA LEU A 83 -5.84 4.30 12.72
C LEU A 83 -7.33 4.58 12.95
N VAL A 84 -8.04 4.97 11.89
CA VAL A 84 -9.48 5.25 11.92
C VAL A 84 -10.20 4.18 11.11
N GLU A 85 -10.82 3.23 11.83
CA GLU A 85 -11.56 2.15 11.20
C GLU A 85 -12.84 2.65 10.52
N PRO A 86 -13.19 2.10 9.34
CA PRO A 86 -14.44 2.42 8.67
C PRO A 86 -15.64 1.99 9.51
N ARG A 87 -16.64 2.87 9.58
CA ARG A 87 -17.96 2.51 10.12
C ARG A 87 -18.58 1.44 9.23
N GLN A 88 -19.36 0.55 9.83
CA GLN A 88 -20.23 -0.34 9.07
C GLN A 88 -21.21 0.54 8.29
N VAL A 89 -21.32 0.33 6.97
CA VAL A 89 -22.43 0.92 6.22
C VAL A 89 -23.64 0.06 6.58
N ASP A 90 -24.34 0.41 7.66
CA ASP A 90 -25.75 0.07 7.74
C ASP A 90 -26.38 0.69 6.49
N GLN A 91 -27.05 -0.13 5.66
CA GLN A 91 -27.59 0.28 4.36
C GLN A 91 -28.44 1.55 4.51
N CYS A 92 -27.84 2.73 4.32
CA CYS A 92 -28.55 3.92 3.93
C CYS A 92 -28.64 3.85 2.41
N PHE A 93 -29.67 3.16 1.91
CA PHE A 93 -30.52 3.41 0.74
C PHE A 93 -31.37 2.16 0.48
#